data_AF-A0A848C751-F1
#
_entry.id   AF-A0A848C751-F1
#
_cell.length_a   1.000
_cell.length_b   1.000
_cell.length_c   1.000
_cell.angle_alpha   90.00
_cell.angle_beta   90.00
_cell.angle_gamma   90.00
#
_symmetry.space_group_name_H-M   'P 1'
#
loop_
_entity.id
_entity.type
_entity.pdbx_description
1 polymer ?
#
loop_
_entity_poly.entity_id
_entity_poly.type
_entity_poly.pdbx_seq_one_letter_code
_entity_poly.pdbx_strand_id
1 'polypeptide(L)'
;MQANFHPRPVRKALSNAAPRKTDVLILGAGAAGLMCAREASAHGLDVVLLERAPSPGRKLCISGGGKANFTNRRLAAHHYACADPAFCEPALDAFTPQDMERLVHGWGLPVEERAHGQLFLTVPAKRLLDALVQDCRRQGCALHCQTDVHDVVPLPDGAGFEVGSSQGLWRCRRLVLALGSPAWPQCGATGSGFRLAQALGHRLVEHAPALAPFRMAPGWLDDNLAGISLPVRIGLPQAGLSPSLAADPVWQDDLLFTHDGISGPASLKASLFWRPGQEVALDFLPGSDLAALLDGPGQGKQTPRGLLRRLLPQRLVDALLSPETAGRKIAELSRAARQQICARIHDFRTVPAGLAGLKKAEACRGGVDTRQVDPYSLQSTVRENLWIVGELLDVTGLLGGYNLHWAWASGMAAGRALALFAGK
;
A
#
# COMPACT_ATOMS: atom_id res chain seq x y z
N MET A 1 30.60 -0.13 -23.18
CA MET A 1 30.96 -1.56 -23.31
C MET A 1 29.67 -2.36 -23.42
N GLN A 2 29.42 -2.97 -24.57
CA GLN A 2 28.27 -3.83 -24.83
C GLN A 2 28.35 -5.08 -23.95
N ALA A 3 27.40 -5.25 -23.04
CA ALA A 3 27.29 -6.46 -22.25
C ALA A 3 26.55 -7.52 -23.07
N ASN A 4 27.31 -8.50 -23.58
CA ASN A 4 26.78 -9.71 -24.22
C ASN A 4 25.86 -10.46 -23.25
N PHE A 5 24.55 -10.33 -23.47
CA PHE A 5 23.51 -11.11 -22.81
C PHE A 5 23.65 -12.58 -23.27
N HIS A 6 24.32 -13.41 -22.47
CA HIS A 6 24.26 -14.85 -22.65
C HIS A 6 22.90 -15.34 -22.12
N PRO A 7 22.01 -15.92 -22.94
CA PRO A 7 20.77 -16.51 -22.44
C PRO A 7 21.11 -17.67 -21.51
N ARG A 8 20.59 -17.64 -20.28
CA ARG A 8 20.76 -18.70 -19.29
C ARG A 8 20.22 -20.05 -19.82
N PRO A 9 20.73 -21.19 -19.33
CA PRO A 9 20.52 -22.52 -19.93
C PRO A 9 19.10 -23.11 -19.83
N VAL A 10 18.15 -22.39 -19.21
CA VAL A 10 16.79 -22.91 -18.91
C VAL A 10 15.96 -23.14 -20.17
N ARG A 11 16.24 -22.42 -21.28
CA ARG A 11 15.56 -22.63 -22.57
C ARG A 11 15.68 -24.05 -23.14
N LYS A 12 16.71 -24.81 -22.75
CA LYS A 12 17.03 -26.11 -23.39
C LYS A 12 16.30 -27.32 -22.80
N ALA A 13 15.71 -27.22 -21.61
CA ALA A 13 15.17 -28.40 -20.90
C ALA A 13 13.65 -28.59 -21.02
N LEU A 14 12.90 -27.63 -21.56
CA LEU A 14 11.42 -27.66 -21.60
C LEU A 14 10.81 -27.72 -23.01
N SER A 15 11.60 -27.75 -24.09
CA SER A 15 11.16 -27.26 -25.41
C SER A 15 10.91 -28.28 -26.53
N ASN A 16 10.40 -29.47 -26.24
CA ASN A 16 9.80 -30.32 -27.30
C ASN A 16 8.26 -30.22 -27.39
N ALA A 17 7.59 -29.58 -26.43
CA ALA A 17 6.15 -29.37 -26.49
C ALA A 17 5.81 -28.03 -27.16
N ALA A 18 4.78 -28.02 -28.01
CA ALA A 18 4.26 -26.79 -28.59
C ALA A 18 3.78 -25.83 -27.48
N PRO A 19 3.99 -24.50 -27.63
CA PRO A 19 3.57 -23.54 -26.63
C PRO A 19 2.06 -23.51 -26.50
N ARG A 20 1.57 -23.43 -25.26
CA ARG A 20 0.14 -23.17 -24.98
C ARG A 20 -0.19 -21.75 -25.42
N LYS A 21 -1.33 -21.54 -26.09
CA LYS A 21 -1.73 -20.24 -26.65
C LYS A 21 -2.92 -19.68 -25.87
N THR A 22 -2.95 -18.35 -25.76
CA THR A 22 -4.10 -17.62 -25.20
C THR A 22 -4.14 -16.19 -25.75
N ASP A 23 -5.29 -15.51 -25.67
CA ASP A 23 -5.38 -14.11 -26.10
C ASP A 23 -4.69 -13.20 -25.09
N VAL A 24 -4.94 -13.43 -23.79
CA VAL A 24 -4.42 -12.63 -22.68
C VAL A 24 -3.75 -13.53 -21.65
N LEU A 25 -2.47 -13.29 -21.39
CA LEU A 25 -1.76 -13.92 -20.29
C LEU A 25 -1.52 -12.90 -19.17
N ILE A 26 -1.96 -13.22 -17.96
CA ILE A 26 -1.81 -12.36 -16.78
C ILE A 26 -0.86 -13.02 -15.79
N LEU A 27 0.19 -12.29 -15.43
CA LEU A 27 1.21 -12.79 -14.50
C LEU A 27 0.91 -12.25 -13.10
N GLY A 28 0.53 -13.13 -12.18
CA GLY A 28 0.17 -12.84 -10.79
C GLY A 28 -1.33 -12.91 -10.55
N ALA A 29 -1.77 -13.79 -9.64
CA ALA A 29 -3.17 -13.92 -9.23
C ALA A 29 -3.44 -13.20 -7.90
N GLY A 30 -2.92 -11.98 -7.79
CA GLY A 30 -3.26 -11.03 -6.73
C GLY A 30 -4.57 -10.30 -7.01
N ALA A 31 -4.86 -9.30 -6.18
CA ALA A 31 -6.05 -8.45 -6.29
C ALA A 31 -6.27 -7.89 -7.71
N ALA A 32 -5.25 -7.20 -8.26
CA ALA A 32 -5.33 -6.58 -9.58
C ALA A 32 -5.42 -7.59 -10.72
N GLY A 33 -4.63 -8.66 -10.67
CA GLY A 33 -4.62 -9.69 -11.71
C GLY A 33 -5.95 -10.44 -11.80
N LEU A 34 -6.54 -10.80 -10.66
CA LEU A 34 -7.86 -11.44 -10.62
C LEU A 34 -8.96 -10.52 -11.12
N MET A 35 -8.94 -9.24 -10.74
CA MET A 35 -9.94 -8.28 -11.23
C MET A 35 -9.82 -8.05 -12.73
N CYS A 36 -8.59 -7.89 -13.23
CA CYS A 36 -8.32 -7.78 -14.67
C CYS A 36 -8.81 -9.01 -15.43
N ALA A 37 -8.51 -10.21 -14.92
CA ALA A 37 -8.95 -11.45 -15.55
C ALA A 37 -10.46 -11.60 -15.59
N ARG A 38 -11.13 -11.30 -14.47
CA ARG A 38 -12.60 -11.32 -14.38
C ARG A 38 -13.21 -10.43 -15.46
N GLU A 39 -12.74 -9.18 -15.55
CA GLU A 39 -13.28 -8.21 -16.48
C GLU A 39 -12.97 -8.60 -17.94
N ALA A 40 -11.71 -8.93 -18.26
CA ALA A 40 -11.32 -9.33 -19.62
C ALA A 40 -12.08 -10.58 -20.12
N SER A 41 -12.24 -11.60 -19.27
CA SER A 41 -13.00 -12.81 -19.61
C SER A 41 -14.50 -12.55 -19.76
N ALA A 42 -15.08 -11.61 -18.99
CA ALA A 42 -16.49 -11.24 -19.15
C ALA A 42 -16.79 -10.61 -20.52
N HIS A 43 -15.76 -10.11 -21.23
CA HIS A 43 -15.86 -9.63 -22.62
C HIS A 43 -15.49 -10.71 -23.66
N GLY A 44 -15.41 -11.97 -23.26
CA GLY A 44 -15.23 -13.12 -24.16
C GLY A 44 -13.79 -13.40 -24.58
N LEU A 45 -12.80 -12.77 -23.95
CA LEU A 45 -11.38 -13.06 -24.21
C LEU A 45 -10.97 -14.40 -23.58
N ASP A 46 -10.13 -15.17 -24.28
CA ASP A 46 -9.43 -16.28 -23.67
C ASP A 46 -8.31 -15.76 -22.74
N VAL A 47 -8.49 -15.96 -21.43
CA VAL A 47 -7.61 -15.40 -20.40
C VAL A 47 -7.03 -16.49 -19.52
N VAL A 48 -5.70 -16.48 -19.42
CA VAL A 48 -4.95 -17.34 -18.51
C VAL A 48 -4.25 -16.51 -17.45
N LEU A 49 -4.44 -16.87 -16.18
CA LEU A 49 -3.73 -16.33 -15.02
C LEU A 49 -2.66 -17.31 -14.55
N LEU A 50 -1.41 -16.85 -14.44
CA LEU A 50 -0.31 -17.62 -13.87
C LEU A 50 0.04 -17.10 -12.47
N GLU A 51 0.08 -17.99 -11.50
CA GLU A 51 0.45 -17.70 -10.12
C GLU A 51 1.56 -18.64 -9.65
N ARG A 52 2.60 -18.06 -9.06
CA ARG A 52 3.74 -18.82 -8.56
C ARG A 52 3.41 -19.57 -7.28
N ALA A 53 2.61 -18.98 -6.40
CA ALA A 53 2.23 -19.59 -5.13
C ALA A 53 1.28 -20.79 -5.32
N PRO A 54 1.16 -21.67 -4.32
CA PRO A 54 0.18 -22.76 -4.34
C PRO A 54 -1.29 -22.32 -4.35
N SER A 55 -1.57 -21.08 -3.98
CA SER A 55 -2.91 -20.50 -3.97
C SER A 55 -2.86 -19.02 -4.35
N PRO A 56 -3.92 -18.49 -5.01
CA PRO A 56 -3.99 -17.08 -5.39
C PRO A 56 -4.21 -16.18 -4.17
N GLY A 57 -4.04 -14.87 -4.36
CA GLY A 57 -4.54 -13.86 -3.42
C GLY A 57 -4.01 -13.94 -1.98
N ARG A 58 -2.84 -14.52 -1.73
CA ARG A 58 -2.31 -14.70 -0.37
C ARG A 58 -2.20 -13.40 0.43
N LYS A 59 -1.77 -12.30 -0.22
CA LYS A 59 -1.72 -10.96 0.40
C LYS A 59 -3.12 -10.39 0.68
N LEU A 60 -4.08 -10.64 -0.22
CA LEU A 60 -5.47 -10.25 -0.02
C LEU A 60 -6.08 -10.93 1.21
N CYS A 61 -5.82 -12.22 1.42
CA CYS A 61 -6.35 -12.99 2.56
C CYS A 61 -5.91 -12.47 3.93
N ILE A 62 -4.77 -11.78 4.03
CA ILE A 62 -4.25 -11.24 5.29
C ILE A 62 -4.54 -9.74 5.47
N SER A 63 -5.04 -9.07 4.42
CA SER A 63 -5.32 -7.64 4.45
C SER A 63 -6.40 -7.27 5.48
N GLY A 64 -6.28 -6.08 6.07
CA GLY A 64 -7.24 -5.58 7.06
C GLY A 64 -7.42 -6.52 8.27
N GLY A 65 -6.33 -7.12 8.76
CA GLY A 65 -6.40 -8.11 9.85
C GLY A 65 -7.16 -9.39 9.47
N GLY A 66 -7.14 -9.76 8.18
CA GLY A 66 -7.87 -10.91 7.67
C GLY A 66 -9.36 -10.66 7.42
N LYS A 67 -9.83 -9.40 7.46
CA LYS A 67 -11.21 -9.00 7.14
C LYS A 67 -11.35 -8.21 5.84
N ALA A 68 -10.24 -7.99 5.13
CA ALA A 68 -10.16 -7.21 3.89
C ALA A 68 -10.72 -5.80 4.05
N ASN A 69 -9.83 -4.83 4.31
CA ASN A 69 -10.16 -3.42 4.12
C ASN A 69 -10.19 -3.12 2.61
N PHE A 70 -11.28 -3.49 1.94
CA PHE A 70 -11.30 -3.70 0.50
C PHE A 70 -11.42 -2.40 -0.30
N THR A 71 -11.90 -1.31 0.31
CA THR A 71 -11.93 0.03 -0.30
C THR A 71 -12.11 1.11 0.78
N ASN A 72 -12.14 2.38 0.38
CA ASN A 72 -12.45 3.52 1.23
C ASN A 72 -13.56 4.36 0.57
N ARG A 73 -14.48 4.92 1.37
CA ARG A 73 -15.52 5.87 0.92
C ARG A 73 -14.98 7.09 0.19
N ARG A 74 -13.78 7.53 0.57
CA ARG A 74 -13.15 8.75 0.06
C ARG A 74 -11.92 8.33 -0.72
N LEU A 75 -11.96 8.55 -2.03
CA LEU A 75 -10.82 8.34 -2.90
C LEU A 75 -10.51 9.64 -3.62
N ALA A 76 -9.22 9.92 -3.74
CA ALA A 76 -8.71 11.08 -4.45
C ALA A 76 -7.21 10.86 -4.69
N ALA A 77 -6.66 11.49 -5.73
CA ALA A 77 -5.25 11.37 -6.09
C ALA A 77 -4.29 11.62 -4.92
N HIS A 78 -4.56 12.63 -4.09
CA HIS A 78 -3.70 12.97 -2.95
C HIS A 78 -3.62 11.89 -1.85
N HIS A 79 -4.50 10.88 -1.89
CA HIS A 79 -4.38 9.70 -1.02
C HIS A 79 -3.35 8.68 -1.53
N TYR A 80 -2.75 8.92 -2.70
CA TYR A 80 -1.78 8.04 -3.34
C TYR A 80 -0.45 8.79 -3.55
N ALA A 81 0.66 8.15 -3.18
CA ALA A 81 1.99 8.56 -3.59
C ALA A 81 2.26 8.02 -4.99
N CYS A 82 2.57 8.94 -5.92
CA CYS A 82 2.93 8.65 -7.30
C CYS A 82 3.80 9.80 -7.84
N ALA A 83 4.83 9.49 -8.64
CA ALA A 83 5.63 10.51 -9.30
C ALA A 83 4.82 11.38 -10.28
N ASP A 84 3.74 10.84 -10.84
CA ASP A 84 2.72 11.55 -11.61
C ASP A 84 1.41 11.62 -10.80
N PRO A 85 1.15 12.74 -10.08
CA PRO A 85 0.03 12.83 -9.13
C PRO A 85 -1.34 12.52 -9.74
N ALA A 86 -1.57 12.84 -11.01
CA ALA A 86 -2.86 12.66 -11.67
C ALA A 86 -3.04 11.26 -12.27
N PHE A 87 -1.99 10.44 -12.34
CA PHE A 87 -2.01 9.16 -13.07
C PHE A 87 -3.13 8.21 -12.61
N CYS A 88 -3.42 8.18 -11.31
CA CYS A 88 -4.42 7.27 -10.77
C CYS A 88 -5.87 7.75 -10.97
N GLU A 89 -6.10 9.04 -11.24
CA GLU A 89 -7.44 9.65 -11.30
C GLU A 89 -8.37 8.94 -12.29
N PRO A 90 -7.98 8.69 -13.56
CA PRO A 90 -8.92 8.10 -14.53
C PRO A 90 -9.42 6.72 -14.13
N ALA A 91 -8.55 5.88 -13.56
CA ALA A 91 -8.94 4.54 -13.11
C ALA A 91 -9.83 4.59 -11.86
N LEU A 92 -9.53 5.49 -10.91
CA LEU A 92 -10.33 5.70 -9.70
C LEU A 92 -11.73 6.24 -10.02
N ASP A 93 -11.83 7.14 -10.99
CA ASP A 93 -13.11 7.70 -11.44
C ASP A 93 -13.95 6.66 -12.22
N ALA A 94 -13.29 5.80 -13.01
CA ALA A 94 -13.96 4.77 -13.81
C ALA A 94 -14.42 3.53 -13.00
N PHE A 95 -13.92 3.37 -11.76
CA PHE A 95 -14.30 2.30 -10.85
C PHE A 95 -14.31 2.79 -9.40
N THR A 96 -15.48 3.20 -8.94
CA THR A 96 -15.70 3.88 -7.66
C THR A 96 -15.79 2.91 -6.47
N PRO A 97 -15.74 3.39 -5.22
CA PRO A 97 -16.00 2.55 -4.04
C PRO A 97 -17.38 1.87 -4.11
N GLN A 98 -18.38 2.57 -4.63
CA GLN A 98 -19.74 2.06 -4.82
C GLN A 98 -19.77 0.92 -5.83
N ASP A 99 -18.96 0.98 -6.89
CA ASP A 99 -18.82 -0.12 -7.85
C ASP A 99 -18.25 -1.37 -7.18
N MET A 100 -17.22 -1.20 -6.34
CA MET A 100 -16.65 -2.30 -5.57
C MET A 100 -17.66 -2.89 -4.58
N GLU A 101 -18.39 -2.05 -3.85
CA GLU A 101 -19.45 -2.53 -2.95
C GLU A 101 -20.55 -3.28 -3.70
N ARG A 102 -20.96 -2.82 -4.88
CA ARG A 102 -21.92 -3.54 -5.73
C ARG A 102 -21.43 -4.95 -6.09
N LEU A 103 -20.15 -5.12 -6.41
CA LEU A 103 -19.56 -6.44 -6.64
C LEU A 103 -19.57 -7.30 -5.37
N VAL A 104 -19.13 -6.75 -4.24
CA VAL A 104 -19.09 -7.46 -2.95
C VAL A 104 -20.49 -7.91 -2.51
N HIS A 105 -21.49 -7.06 -2.65
CA HIS A 105 -22.89 -7.39 -2.40
C HIS A 105 -23.44 -8.41 -3.41
N GLY A 106 -23.07 -8.31 -4.69
CA GLY A 106 -23.42 -9.29 -5.72
C GLY A 106 -22.85 -10.69 -5.43
N TRP A 107 -21.73 -10.78 -4.71
CA TRP A 107 -21.18 -12.03 -4.19
C TRP A 107 -21.77 -12.47 -2.85
N GLY A 108 -22.76 -11.75 -2.31
CA GLY A 108 -23.43 -12.08 -1.05
C GLY A 108 -22.53 -11.92 0.18
N LEU A 109 -21.55 -11.01 0.14
CA LEU A 109 -20.61 -10.79 1.24
C LEU A 109 -21.06 -9.59 2.11
N PRO A 110 -21.13 -9.77 3.44
CA PRO A 110 -21.51 -8.69 4.35
C PRO A 110 -20.37 -7.69 4.54
N VAL A 111 -20.73 -6.40 4.53
CA VAL A 111 -19.82 -5.25 4.64
C VAL A 111 -20.12 -4.48 5.92
N GLU A 112 -19.07 -3.95 6.55
CA GLU A 112 -19.16 -2.94 7.60
C GLU A 112 -18.26 -1.74 7.26
N GLU A 113 -18.71 -0.55 7.64
CA GLU A 113 -17.88 0.65 7.62
C GLU A 113 -17.25 0.88 8.99
N ARG A 114 -15.96 1.17 9.00
CA ARG A 114 -15.20 1.56 10.19
C ARG A 114 -14.74 3.01 10.10
N ALA A 115 -14.03 3.48 11.11
CA ALA A 115 -13.51 4.83 11.17
C ALA A 115 -12.77 5.26 9.89
N HIS A 116 -12.84 6.55 9.57
CA HIS A 116 -12.20 7.16 8.41
C HIS A 116 -12.66 6.61 7.03
N GLY A 117 -13.88 6.06 6.94
CA GLY A 117 -14.49 5.61 5.68
C GLY A 117 -13.99 4.26 5.18
N GLN A 118 -13.31 3.49 6.03
CA GLN A 118 -12.74 2.20 5.66
C GLN A 118 -13.84 1.13 5.56
N LEU A 119 -13.89 0.39 4.45
CA LEU A 119 -14.88 -0.66 4.26
C LEU A 119 -14.25 -2.04 4.42
N PHE A 120 -14.82 -2.83 5.34
CA PHE A 120 -14.36 -4.17 5.68
C PHE A 120 -15.45 -5.20 5.45
N LEU A 121 -15.05 -6.47 5.34
CA LEU A 121 -16.00 -7.56 5.48
C LEU A 121 -16.17 -7.91 6.95
N THR A 122 -17.38 -8.31 7.34
CA THR A 122 -17.60 -8.91 8.66
C THR A 122 -17.18 -10.39 8.69
N VAL A 123 -16.94 -10.99 7.53
CA VAL A 123 -16.44 -12.36 7.32
C VAL A 123 -14.95 -12.36 6.95
N PRO A 124 -14.24 -13.51 7.01
CA PRO A 124 -12.83 -13.57 6.62
C PRO A 124 -12.61 -13.12 5.16
N ALA A 125 -11.51 -12.39 4.91
CA ALA A 125 -11.05 -11.92 3.60
C ALA A 125 -10.94 -13.05 2.55
N LYS A 126 -10.68 -14.28 3.00
CA LYS A 126 -10.68 -15.46 2.14
C LYS A 126 -12.01 -15.63 1.39
N ARG A 127 -13.15 -15.24 1.99
CA ARG A 127 -14.47 -15.30 1.32
C ARG A 127 -14.55 -14.38 0.10
N LEU A 128 -13.93 -13.21 0.16
CA LEU A 128 -13.81 -12.30 -0.98
C LEU A 128 -12.90 -12.87 -2.07
N LEU A 129 -11.76 -13.44 -1.68
CA LEU A 129 -10.89 -14.13 -2.64
C LEU A 129 -11.62 -15.29 -3.32
N ASP A 130 -12.28 -16.15 -2.56
CA ASP A 130 -12.98 -17.33 -3.08
C ASP A 130 -14.09 -16.90 -4.06
N ALA A 131 -14.86 -15.86 -3.71
CA ALA A 131 -15.90 -15.32 -4.56
C ALA A 131 -15.33 -14.76 -5.88
N LEU A 132 -14.25 -13.98 -5.81
CA LEU A 132 -13.58 -13.42 -6.99
C LEU A 132 -12.98 -14.52 -7.89
N VAL A 133 -12.29 -15.52 -7.32
CA VAL A 133 -11.75 -16.65 -8.08
C VAL A 133 -12.86 -17.47 -8.74
N GLN A 134 -13.97 -17.69 -8.04
CA GLN A 134 -15.13 -18.36 -8.62
C GLN A 134 -15.73 -17.52 -9.75
N ASP A 135 -15.76 -16.19 -9.61
CA ASP A 135 -16.23 -15.29 -10.66
C ASP A 135 -15.35 -15.34 -11.90
N CYS A 136 -14.02 -15.27 -11.76
CA CYS A 136 -13.09 -15.48 -12.86
C CYS A 136 -13.38 -16.80 -13.60
N ARG A 137 -13.55 -17.90 -12.87
CA ARG A 137 -13.83 -19.23 -13.45
C ARG A 137 -15.17 -19.27 -14.18
N ARG A 138 -16.22 -18.64 -13.63
CA ARG A 138 -17.54 -18.56 -14.29
C ARG A 138 -17.47 -17.80 -15.60
N GLN A 139 -16.61 -16.78 -15.70
CA GLN A 139 -16.38 -16.02 -16.93
C GLN A 139 -15.45 -16.75 -17.92
N GLY A 140 -14.92 -17.93 -17.59
CA GLY A 140 -14.07 -18.73 -18.48
C GLY A 140 -12.56 -18.54 -18.30
N CYS A 141 -12.11 -17.78 -17.29
CA CYS A 141 -10.68 -17.63 -17.02
C CYS A 141 -10.05 -18.92 -16.47
N ALA A 142 -8.90 -19.31 -17.04
CA ALA A 142 -8.08 -20.40 -16.55
C ALA A 142 -7.02 -19.88 -15.55
N LEU A 143 -6.98 -20.45 -14.34
CA LEU A 143 -6.01 -20.10 -13.31
C LEU A 143 -5.03 -21.26 -13.07
N HIS A 144 -3.73 -21.00 -13.26
CA HIS A 144 -2.65 -21.95 -13.03
C HIS A 144 -1.76 -21.48 -11.87
N CYS A 145 -1.92 -22.14 -10.71
CA CYS A 145 -1.03 -21.96 -9.56
C CYS A 145 0.25 -22.80 -9.70
N GLN A 146 1.21 -22.58 -8.79
CA GLN A 146 2.52 -23.25 -8.81
C GLN A 146 3.24 -23.13 -10.17
N THR A 147 3.05 -21.98 -10.83
CA THR A 147 3.61 -21.67 -12.14
C THR A 147 4.49 -20.44 -12.03
N ASP A 148 5.76 -20.65 -11.68
CA ASP A 148 6.75 -19.57 -11.69
C ASP A 148 7.10 -19.15 -13.12
N VAL A 149 7.22 -17.84 -13.35
CA VAL A 149 7.57 -17.24 -14.64
C VAL A 149 8.99 -16.73 -14.57
N HIS A 150 9.81 -17.14 -15.53
CA HIS A 150 11.25 -16.86 -15.51
C HIS A 150 11.65 -15.82 -16.55
N ASP A 151 11.06 -15.92 -17.75
CA ASP A 151 11.41 -15.07 -18.88
C ASP A 151 10.16 -14.65 -19.66
N VAL A 152 10.18 -13.42 -20.17
CA VAL A 152 9.19 -12.88 -21.11
C VAL A 152 9.96 -12.30 -22.28
N VAL A 153 9.63 -12.73 -23.50
CA VAL A 153 10.31 -12.27 -24.72
C VAL A 153 9.26 -11.84 -25.74
N PRO A 154 9.35 -10.60 -26.29
CA PRO A 154 8.51 -10.20 -27.41
C PRO A 154 8.74 -11.11 -28.62
N LEU A 155 7.67 -11.46 -29.33
CA LEU A 155 7.79 -12.23 -30.57
C LEU A 155 8.44 -11.37 -31.68
N PRO A 156 9.23 -11.96 -32.58
CA PRO A 156 9.94 -11.20 -33.63
C PRO A 156 9.02 -10.43 -34.60
N ASP A 157 7.79 -10.91 -34.77
CA ASP A 157 6.75 -10.29 -35.61
C ASP A 157 5.96 -9.18 -34.90
N GLY A 158 6.25 -8.92 -33.62
CA GLY A 158 5.53 -7.94 -32.80
C GLY A 158 4.11 -8.37 -32.40
N ALA A 159 3.66 -9.57 -32.78
CA ALA A 159 2.28 -10.01 -32.58
C ALA A 159 1.94 -10.39 -31.13
N GLY A 160 2.92 -10.38 -30.23
CA GLY A 160 2.71 -10.70 -28.81
C GLY A 160 3.99 -11.14 -28.10
N PHE A 161 3.84 -12.06 -27.16
CA PHE A 161 4.92 -12.50 -26.27
C PHE A 161 5.00 -14.03 -26.18
N GLU A 162 6.22 -14.51 -26.02
CA GLU A 162 6.52 -15.85 -25.53
C GLU A 162 6.95 -15.75 -24.06
N VAL A 163 6.33 -16.58 -23.20
CA VAL A 163 6.54 -16.57 -21.76
C VAL A 163 7.01 -17.94 -21.29
N GLY A 164 8.20 -17.97 -20.72
CA GLY A 164 8.79 -19.16 -20.13
C GLY A 164 8.39 -19.32 -18.67
N SER A 165 7.81 -20.48 -18.35
CA SER A 165 7.41 -20.83 -16.99
C SER A 165 7.95 -22.19 -16.56
N SER A 166 7.94 -22.43 -15.25
CA SER A 166 8.23 -23.74 -14.64
C SER A 166 7.33 -24.88 -15.13
N GLN A 167 6.17 -24.58 -15.75
CA GLN A 167 5.25 -25.56 -16.32
C GLN A 167 5.24 -25.58 -17.86
N GLY A 168 6.23 -24.95 -18.50
CA GLY A 168 6.40 -24.92 -19.95
C GLY A 168 6.23 -23.53 -20.56
N LEU A 169 6.07 -23.51 -21.89
CA LEU A 169 6.06 -22.31 -22.70
C LEU A 169 4.63 -21.86 -23.01
N TRP A 170 4.39 -20.56 -22.89
CA TRP A 170 3.15 -19.91 -23.26
C TRP A 170 3.39 -18.90 -24.38
N ARG A 171 2.40 -18.71 -25.25
CA ARG A 171 2.33 -17.60 -26.20
C ARG A 171 1.03 -16.85 -26.02
N CYS A 172 1.11 -15.53 -26.02
CA CYS A 172 -0.06 -14.67 -25.90
C CYS A 172 0.06 -13.46 -26.81
N ARG A 173 -1.09 -12.95 -27.27
CA ARG A 173 -1.13 -11.68 -28.01
C ARG A 173 -0.91 -10.51 -27.05
N ARG A 174 -1.54 -10.54 -25.87
CA ARG A 174 -1.51 -9.48 -24.87
C ARG A 174 -1.00 -10.02 -23.53
N LEU A 175 -0.10 -9.27 -22.90
CA LEU A 175 0.50 -9.64 -21.62
C LEU A 175 0.13 -8.61 -20.55
N VAL A 176 -0.24 -9.07 -19.36
CA VAL A 176 -0.49 -8.21 -18.19
C VAL A 176 0.48 -8.56 -17.06
N LEU A 177 1.23 -7.59 -16.57
CA LEU A 177 2.06 -7.74 -15.37
C LEU A 177 1.25 -7.30 -14.13
N ALA A 178 0.89 -8.26 -13.28
CA ALA A 178 0.12 -8.08 -12.06
C ALA A 178 0.81 -8.72 -10.83
N LEU A 179 2.15 -8.73 -10.84
CA LEU A 179 2.99 -9.47 -9.88
C LEU A 179 3.16 -8.78 -8.52
N GLY A 180 2.60 -7.57 -8.36
CA GLY A 180 2.73 -6.76 -7.15
C GLY A 180 4.17 -6.33 -6.86
N SER A 181 4.39 -5.93 -5.61
CA SER A 181 5.67 -5.43 -5.10
C SER A 181 6.39 -6.47 -4.24
N PRO A 182 7.64 -6.22 -3.78
CA PRO A 182 8.34 -7.10 -2.84
C PRO A 182 7.90 -6.94 -1.37
N ALA A 183 6.92 -6.09 -1.06
CA ALA A 183 6.44 -5.91 0.30
C ALA A 183 5.73 -7.17 0.84
N TRP A 184 6.01 -7.49 2.11
CA TRP A 184 5.50 -8.67 2.81
C TRP A 184 5.87 -10.02 2.14
N PRO A 185 7.17 -10.34 1.97
CA PRO A 185 7.62 -11.58 1.30
C PRO A 185 7.07 -12.87 1.91
N GLN A 186 6.61 -12.85 3.17
CA GLN A 186 5.94 -13.97 3.84
C GLN A 186 4.68 -14.45 3.10
N CYS A 187 4.02 -13.60 2.31
CA CYS A 187 2.89 -14.02 1.46
C CYS A 187 3.33 -14.55 0.09
N GLY A 188 4.62 -14.61 -0.21
CA GLY A 188 5.16 -14.98 -1.52
C GLY A 188 5.44 -13.78 -2.45
N ALA A 189 5.42 -12.56 -1.94
CA ALA A 189 5.80 -11.35 -2.67
C ALA A 189 7.30 -11.34 -3.01
N THR A 190 7.67 -10.85 -4.21
CA THR A 190 9.07 -10.73 -4.65
C THR A 190 9.27 -9.56 -5.61
N GLY A 191 10.52 -9.22 -5.93
CA GLY A 191 10.84 -8.25 -6.99
C GLY A 191 10.85 -8.82 -8.41
N SER A 192 10.15 -9.94 -8.70
CA SER A 192 10.12 -10.52 -10.05
C SER A 192 9.45 -9.60 -11.07
N GLY A 193 8.35 -8.95 -10.70
CA GLY A 193 7.65 -8.00 -11.57
C GLY A 193 8.54 -6.84 -12.00
N PHE A 194 9.31 -6.27 -11.06
CA PHE A 194 10.29 -5.22 -11.35
C PHE A 194 11.35 -5.67 -12.36
N ARG A 195 11.93 -6.87 -12.18
CA ARG A 195 12.91 -7.41 -13.14
C ARG A 195 12.31 -7.65 -14.52
N LEU A 196 11.10 -8.19 -14.61
CA LEU A 196 10.42 -8.42 -15.88
C LEU A 196 10.09 -7.10 -16.59
N ALA A 197 9.59 -6.09 -15.86
CA ALA A 197 9.32 -4.77 -16.42
C ALA A 197 10.59 -4.12 -16.98
N GLN A 198 11.71 -4.18 -16.23
CA GLN A 198 13.01 -3.69 -16.70
C GLN A 198 13.50 -4.42 -17.94
N ALA A 199 13.38 -5.76 -17.97
CA ALA A 199 13.75 -6.56 -19.14
C ALA A 199 12.93 -6.20 -20.39
N LEU A 200 11.70 -5.71 -20.19
CA LEU A 200 10.82 -5.23 -21.26
C LEU A 200 11.04 -3.76 -21.64
N GLY A 201 11.96 -3.05 -20.96
CA GLY A 201 12.39 -1.70 -21.28
C GLY A 201 11.87 -0.60 -20.35
N HIS A 202 11.14 -0.95 -19.29
CA HIS A 202 10.61 0.04 -18.36
C HIS A 202 11.65 0.54 -17.35
N ARG A 203 11.54 1.81 -16.98
CA ARG A 203 12.22 2.39 -15.84
C ARG A 203 11.46 2.07 -14.56
N LEU A 204 12.21 2.01 -13.46
CA LEU A 204 11.63 1.92 -12.13
C LEU A 204 11.90 3.22 -11.38
N VAL A 205 10.86 3.75 -10.75
CA VAL A 205 10.99 4.72 -9.66
C VAL A 205 11.57 3.98 -8.45
N GLU A 206 12.50 4.62 -7.75
CA GLU A 206 13.17 4.02 -6.60
C GLU A 206 12.14 3.53 -5.59
N HIS A 207 12.23 2.24 -5.25
CA HIS A 207 11.24 1.58 -4.43
C HIS A 207 11.73 1.42 -2.99
N ALA A 208 10.82 1.61 -2.04
CA ALA A 208 11.13 1.56 -0.61
C ALA A 208 9.93 1.02 0.19
N PRO A 209 10.17 0.50 1.40
CA PRO A 209 9.09 0.18 2.34
C PRO A 209 8.14 1.38 2.53
N ALA A 210 6.85 1.12 2.48
CA ALA A 210 5.80 2.11 2.73
C ALA A 210 4.73 1.49 3.64
N LEU A 211 4.00 2.34 4.36
CA LEU A 211 3.06 1.88 5.39
C LEU A 211 3.78 0.91 6.35
N ALA A 212 4.91 1.37 6.87
CA ALA A 212 5.83 0.60 7.69
C ALA A 212 6.10 1.33 9.01
N PRO A 213 6.26 0.62 10.13
CA PRO A 213 6.58 1.24 11.41
C PRO A 213 7.84 2.11 11.33
N PHE A 214 7.86 3.25 12.01
CA PHE A 214 9.07 4.03 12.21
C PHE A 214 9.96 3.35 13.25
N ARG A 215 11.25 3.30 12.94
CA ARG A 215 12.30 2.98 13.90
C ARG A 215 12.82 4.28 14.49
N MET A 216 12.92 4.31 15.80
CA MET A 216 13.40 5.49 16.52
C MET A 216 14.83 5.26 17.01
N ALA A 217 15.59 6.35 17.17
CA ALA A 217 16.92 6.26 17.76
C ALA A 217 16.82 5.86 19.24
N PRO A 218 17.81 5.12 19.80
CA PRO A 218 17.87 4.85 21.23
C PRO A 218 17.78 6.15 22.04
N GLY A 219 16.98 6.15 23.11
CA GLY A 219 16.81 7.32 23.99
C GLY A 219 15.94 8.45 23.44
N TRP A 220 15.23 8.26 22.33
CA TRP A 220 14.28 9.26 21.80
C TRP A 220 13.15 9.60 22.80
N LEU A 221 12.71 8.59 23.56
CA LEU A 221 11.85 8.63 24.74
C LEU A 221 12.25 7.46 25.65
N ASP A 222 11.72 7.42 26.88
CA ASP A 222 11.91 6.29 27.80
C ASP A 222 11.53 4.95 27.13
N ASP A 223 12.38 3.93 27.28
CA ASP A 223 12.21 2.61 26.66
C ASP A 223 10.97 1.88 27.20
N ASN A 224 10.45 2.30 28.35
CA ASN A 224 9.25 1.76 28.94
C ASN A 224 7.97 2.41 28.38
N LEU A 225 7.81 2.51 27.06
CA LEU A 225 6.55 2.93 26.42
C LEU A 225 5.88 1.83 25.57
N ALA A 226 6.60 0.76 25.25
CA ALA A 226 6.07 -0.33 24.42
C ALA A 226 4.72 -0.85 24.95
N GLY A 227 3.78 -1.04 24.01
CA GLY A 227 2.41 -1.50 24.27
C GLY A 227 1.39 -0.38 24.52
N ILE A 228 1.82 0.86 24.75
CA ILE A 228 0.90 1.99 24.85
C ILE A 228 0.33 2.30 23.47
N SER A 229 -1.00 2.44 23.40
CA SER A 229 -1.69 2.93 22.22
C SER A 229 -2.67 4.04 22.57
N LEU A 230 -2.71 5.08 21.75
CA LEU A 230 -3.55 6.26 21.93
C LEU A 230 -3.77 7.00 20.61
N PRO A 231 -4.87 7.74 20.45
CA PRO A 231 -5.06 8.62 19.33
C PRO A 231 -4.08 9.79 19.41
N VAL A 232 -3.40 10.06 18.31
CA VAL A 232 -2.49 11.21 18.16
C VAL A 232 -2.79 11.94 16.87
N ARG A 233 -2.25 13.13 16.72
CA ARG A 233 -2.05 13.75 15.42
C ARG A 233 -0.56 13.72 15.08
N ILE A 234 -0.22 13.19 13.91
CA ILE A 234 1.13 13.14 13.37
C ILE A 234 1.22 14.00 12.11
N GLY A 235 2.22 14.87 12.06
CA GLY A 235 2.52 15.71 10.91
C GLY A 235 3.91 15.43 10.35
N LEU A 236 4.09 15.74 9.07
CA LEU A 236 5.41 15.82 8.44
C LEU A 236 5.72 17.27 8.10
N PRO A 237 6.43 18.00 8.98
CA PRO A 237 6.90 19.34 8.67
C PRO A 237 7.78 19.33 7.43
N GLN A 238 7.63 20.32 6.55
CA GLN A 238 8.42 20.50 5.33
C GLN A 238 8.33 19.34 4.31
N ALA A 239 7.23 18.58 4.32
CA ALA A 239 7.06 17.45 3.41
C ALA A 239 6.66 17.85 1.97
N GLY A 240 6.51 19.15 1.69
CA GLY A 240 6.14 19.73 0.39
C GLY A 240 7.06 19.39 -0.79
N LEU A 241 7.98 18.44 -0.63
CA LEU A 241 8.82 17.86 -1.67
C LEU A 241 8.16 16.67 -2.40
N SER A 242 7.01 16.18 -1.92
CA SER A 242 6.25 15.13 -2.60
C SER A 242 5.30 15.74 -3.64
N PRO A 243 5.39 15.37 -4.94
CA PRO A 243 4.49 15.88 -5.98
C PRO A 243 3.00 15.63 -5.67
N SER A 244 2.69 14.57 -4.91
CA SER A 244 1.32 14.14 -4.60
C SER A 244 0.72 14.83 -3.37
N LEU A 245 1.44 15.74 -2.71
CA LEU A 245 0.97 16.43 -1.50
C LEU A 245 1.07 17.95 -1.65
N ALA A 246 0.02 18.65 -1.21
CA ALA A 246 0.07 20.09 -0.95
C ALA A 246 0.36 20.34 0.54
N ALA A 247 1.41 21.12 0.82
CA ALA A 247 1.89 21.54 2.15
C ALA A 247 2.06 20.40 3.19
N ASP A 248 2.41 20.77 4.43
CA ASP A 248 2.77 19.86 5.52
C ASP A 248 1.58 18.95 5.91
N PRO A 249 1.57 17.66 5.51
CA PRO A 249 0.43 16.79 5.70
C PRO A 249 0.31 16.38 7.17
N VAL A 250 -0.93 16.18 7.61
CA VAL A 250 -1.26 15.83 8.98
C VAL A 250 -2.32 14.73 8.99
N TRP A 251 -2.11 13.72 9.84
CA TRP A 251 -3.07 12.63 10.05
C TRP A 251 -3.39 12.48 11.53
N GLN A 252 -4.66 12.27 11.85
CA GLN A 252 -5.11 11.97 13.20
C GLN A 252 -5.67 10.55 13.24
N ASP A 253 -5.04 9.67 14.01
CA ASP A 253 -5.37 8.25 14.14
C ASP A 253 -4.61 7.64 15.33
N ASP A 254 -4.79 6.34 15.60
CA ASP A 254 -4.07 5.66 16.67
C ASP A 254 -2.58 5.50 16.35
N LEU A 255 -1.74 5.75 17.36
CA LEU A 255 -0.33 5.42 17.39
C LEU A 255 -0.11 4.29 18.39
N LEU A 256 0.84 3.41 18.09
CA LEU A 256 1.28 2.32 18.96
C LEU A 256 2.78 2.47 19.23
N PHE A 257 3.16 2.58 20.50
CA PHE A 257 4.56 2.47 20.90
C PHE A 257 4.99 1.00 20.85
N THR A 258 6.13 0.74 20.20
CA THR A 258 6.73 -0.58 20.06
C THR A 258 8.11 -0.59 20.70
N HIS A 259 8.74 -1.77 20.84
CA HIS A 259 10.09 -1.87 21.40
C HIS A 259 11.14 -1.09 20.59
N ASP A 260 10.97 -0.98 19.26
CA ASP A 260 11.99 -0.39 18.38
C ASP A 260 11.57 1.00 17.82
N GLY A 261 10.45 1.57 18.27
CA GLY A 261 9.91 2.82 17.73
C GLY A 261 8.38 2.92 17.77
N ILE A 262 7.77 3.45 16.72
CA ILE A 262 6.30 3.67 16.66
C ILE A 262 5.65 2.98 15.45
N SER A 263 4.44 2.47 15.67
CA SER A 263 3.55 1.85 14.70
C SER A 263 2.14 2.44 14.85
N GLY A 264 1.13 1.75 14.36
CA GLY A 264 -0.26 2.19 14.39
C GLY A 264 -0.64 3.06 13.17
N PRO A 265 -1.93 3.15 12.83
CA PRO A 265 -2.40 3.82 11.63
C PRO A 265 -1.85 5.22 11.39
N ALA A 266 -1.66 6.03 12.43
CA ALA A 266 -1.11 7.38 12.30
C ALA A 266 0.31 7.34 11.69
N SER A 267 1.20 6.56 12.30
CA SER A 267 2.59 6.47 11.85
C SER A 267 2.73 5.74 10.52
N LEU A 268 1.91 4.72 10.25
CA LEU A 268 1.89 4.03 8.96
C LEU A 268 1.48 4.98 7.83
N LYS A 269 0.45 5.82 8.01
CA LYS A 269 0.05 6.85 7.03
C LYS A 269 1.19 7.83 6.75
N ALA A 270 1.82 8.37 7.81
CA ALA A 270 2.95 9.29 7.65
C ALA A 270 4.15 8.64 6.96
N SER A 271 4.44 7.36 7.25
CA SER A 271 5.59 6.64 6.66
C SER A 271 5.56 6.56 5.13
N LEU A 272 4.38 6.66 4.50
CA LEU A 272 4.25 6.67 3.04
C LEU A 272 5.03 7.84 2.41
N PHE A 273 4.88 9.02 3.00
CA PHE A 273 5.41 10.28 2.46
C PHE A 273 6.73 10.70 3.10
N TRP A 274 7.05 10.18 4.29
CA TRP A 274 8.31 10.48 4.98
C TRP A 274 9.55 10.08 4.15
N ARG A 275 10.58 10.92 4.21
CA ARG A 275 11.91 10.69 3.62
C ARG A 275 12.99 10.67 4.71
N PRO A 276 14.08 9.89 4.54
CA PRO A 276 15.19 9.88 5.48
C PRO A 276 15.70 11.27 5.85
N GLY A 277 15.90 11.50 7.14
CA GLY A 277 16.35 12.80 7.68
C GLY A 277 15.24 13.80 7.98
N GLN A 278 13.99 13.55 7.57
CA GLN A 278 12.86 14.43 7.90
C GLN A 278 12.38 14.24 9.33
N GLU A 279 11.96 15.35 9.96
CA GLU A 279 11.26 15.34 11.23
C GLU A 279 9.83 14.78 11.10
N VAL A 280 9.33 14.22 12.19
CA VAL A 280 7.91 13.98 12.44
C VAL A 280 7.48 14.83 13.63
N ALA A 281 6.30 15.43 13.56
CA ALA A 281 5.70 16.19 14.65
C ALA A 281 4.52 15.40 15.24
N LEU A 282 4.50 15.23 16.56
CA LEU A 282 3.49 14.49 17.29
C LEU A 282 2.73 15.42 18.25
N ASP A 283 1.42 15.46 18.09
CA ASP A 283 0.46 16.01 19.03
C ASP A 283 -0.22 14.83 19.73
N PHE A 284 0.17 14.57 20.98
CA PHE A 284 -0.31 13.46 21.80
C PHE A 284 -1.70 13.73 22.40
N LEU A 285 -2.18 14.97 22.36
CA LEU A 285 -3.45 15.35 22.94
C LEU A 285 -4.27 16.21 21.97
N PRO A 286 -4.55 15.71 20.76
CA PRO A 286 -5.21 16.50 19.72
C PRO A 286 -6.62 16.90 20.16
N GLY A 287 -6.97 18.16 19.93
CA GLY A 287 -8.31 18.70 20.21
C GLY A 287 -8.54 19.14 21.66
N SER A 288 -7.55 19.02 22.55
CA SER A 288 -7.61 19.62 23.89
C SER A 288 -6.74 20.87 23.96
N ASP A 289 -7.21 21.91 24.63
CA ASP A 289 -6.41 23.09 24.94
C ASP A 289 -5.70 22.91 26.29
N LEU A 290 -4.49 22.36 26.26
CA LEU A 290 -3.73 22.13 27.49
C LEU A 290 -3.36 23.43 28.21
N ALA A 291 -3.17 24.54 27.49
CA ALA A 291 -2.87 25.81 28.12
C ALA A 291 -4.06 26.29 28.97
N ALA A 292 -5.27 26.24 28.40
CA ALA A 292 -6.49 26.55 29.15
C ALA A 292 -6.73 25.58 30.32
N LEU A 293 -6.40 24.28 30.16
CA LEU A 293 -6.50 23.31 31.25
C LEU A 293 -5.53 23.60 32.40
N LEU A 294 -4.30 24.03 32.11
CA LEU A 294 -3.31 24.42 33.12
C LEU A 294 -3.71 25.72 33.85
N ASP A 295 -4.38 26.63 33.14
CA ASP A 295 -4.85 27.92 33.67
C ASP A 295 -6.25 27.83 34.33
N GLY A 296 -6.89 26.66 34.29
CA GLY A 296 -8.24 26.44 34.79
C GLY A 296 -8.40 26.66 36.32
N PRO A 297 -9.60 27.07 36.77
CA PRO A 297 -9.85 27.32 38.19
C PRO A 297 -9.64 26.04 39.03
N GLY A 298 -8.93 26.19 40.15
CA GLY A 298 -8.66 25.07 41.08
C GLY A 298 -7.52 24.15 40.68
N GLN A 299 -6.93 24.28 39.48
CA GLN A 299 -5.85 23.41 39.02
C GLN A 299 -4.49 23.73 39.65
N GLY A 300 -4.30 24.95 40.17
CA GLY A 300 -3.03 25.41 40.74
C GLY A 300 -2.48 24.55 41.89
N LYS A 301 -3.33 23.84 42.64
CA LYS A 301 -2.92 22.94 43.75
C LYS A 301 -2.46 21.56 43.26
N GLN A 302 -2.80 21.18 42.03
CA GLN A 302 -2.41 19.89 41.43
C GLN A 302 -1.03 19.99 40.77
N THR A 303 -0.48 18.85 40.39
CA THR A 303 0.76 18.77 39.58
C THR A 303 0.41 18.49 38.11
N PRO A 304 1.27 18.82 37.13
CA PRO A 304 1.06 18.44 35.74
C PRO A 304 0.83 16.94 35.56
N ARG A 305 1.56 16.09 36.29
CA ARG A 305 1.33 14.63 36.28
C ARG A 305 -0.09 14.27 36.73
N GLY A 306 -0.55 14.88 37.82
CA GLY A 306 -1.87 14.63 38.38
C GLY A 306 -3.03 15.04 37.46
N LEU A 307 -2.83 16.13 36.70
CA LEU A 307 -3.76 16.59 35.68
C LEU A 307 -3.72 15.68 34.43
N LEU A 308 -2.54 15.46 33.86
CA LEU A 308 -2.35 14.77 32.59
C LEU A 308 -2.64 13.27 32.65
N ARG A 309 -2.49 12.59 33.79
CA ARG A 309 -2.85 11.16 33.92
C ARG A 309 -4.33 10.87 33.65
N ARG A 310 -5.19 11.91 33.65
CA ARG A 310 -6.63 11.80 33.30
C ARG A 310 -6.86 11.82 31.79
N LEU A 311 -5.87 12.25 31.02
CA LEU A 311 -5.94 12.52 29.58
C LEU A 311 -4.97 11.64 28.78
N LEU A 312 -3.84 11.28 29.38
CA LEU A 312 -2.75 10.51 28.77
C LEU A 312 -2.31 9.36 29.69
N PRO A 313 -1.79 8.26 29.11
CA PRO A 313 -1.15 7.19 29.87
C PRO A 313 -0.01 7.73 30.75
N GLN A 314 0.01 7.37 32.03
CA GLN A 314 0.99 7.91 32.98
C GLN A 314 2.44 7.70 32.53
N ARG A 315 2.77 6.51 32.00
CA ARG A 315 4.10 6.19 31.46
C ARG A 315 4.53 7.18 30.36
N LEU A 316 3.61 7.62 29.51
CA LEU A 316 3.88 8.63 28.49
C LEU A 316 4.11 10.01 29.12
N VAL A 317 3.30 10.41 30.10
CA VAL A 317 3.48 11.68 30.81
C VAL A 317 4.86 11.75 31.47
N ASP A 318 5.28 10.65 32.12
CA ASP A 318 6.59 10.54 32.77
C ASP A 318 7.76 10.55 31.76
N ALA A 319 7.55 10.07 30.53
CA ALA A 319 8.56 10.14 29.46
C ALA A 319 8.65 11.54 28.82
N LEU A 320 7.55 12.29 28.76
CA LEU A 320 7.49 13.61 28.12
C LEU A 320 8.00 14.73 29.03
N LEU A 321 7.77 14.61 30.34
CA LEU A 321 8.06 15.64 31.34
C LEU A 321 9.12 15.17 32.34
N SER A 322 10.05 16.06 32.71
CA SER A 322 11.03 15.76 33.75
C SER A 322 10.34 15.52 35.11
N PRO A 323 10.90 14.68 36.01
CA PRO A 323 10.33 14.44 37.33
C PRO A 323 10.08 15.72 38.15
N GLU A 324 10.95 16.72 38.02
CA GLU A 324 10.80 18.04 38.65
C GLU A 324 9.54 18.76 38.12
N THR A 325 9.42 18.89 36.80
CA THR A 325 8.29 19.58 36.16
C THR A 325 6.98 18.86 36.43
N ALA A 326 6.99 17.53 36.34
CA ALA A 326 5.82 16.67 36.53
C ALA A 326 5.29 16.69 37.97
N GLY A 327 6.19 16.87 38.95
CA GLY A 327 5.89 16.84 40.39
C GLY A 327 5.62 18.20 41.04
N ARG A 328 6.04 19.31 40.43
CA ARG A 328 5.81 20.67 40.96
C ARG A 328 4.33 21.05 40.84
N LYS A 329 3.81 21.86 41.77
CA LYS A 329 2.43 22.35 41.68
C LYS A 329 2.29 23.28 40.48
N ILE A 330 1.16 23.22 39.80
CA ILE A 330 0.90 24.06 38.62
C ILE A 330 1.01 25.55 38.99
N ALA A 331 0.55 25.97 40.17
CA ALA A 331 0.67 27.36 40.65
C ALA A 331 2.12 27.83 40.84
N GLU A 332 3.09 26.92 40.98
CA GLU A 332 4.51 27.22 41.17
C GLU A 332 5.28 27.23 39.83
N LEU A 333 4.64 26.83 38.72
CA LEU A 333 5.26 26.83 37.40
C LEU A 333 5.23 28.22 36.76
N SER A 334 6.37 28.65 36.24
CA SER A 334 6.47 29.85 35.42
C SER A 334 5.66 29.70 34.12
N ARG A 335 5.30 30.83 33.50
CA ARG A 335 4.66 30.84 32.17
C ARG A 335 5.48 30.07 31.13
N ALA A 336 6.81 30.23 31.15
CA ALA A 336 7.71 29.51 30.26
C ALA A 336 7.65 27.98 30.48
N ALA A 337 7.63 27.52 31.73
CA ALA A 337 7.52 26.09 32.04
C ALA A 337 6.17 25.51 31.56
N ARG A 338 5.07 26.25 31.72
CA ARG A 338 3.74 25.85 31.20
C ARG A 338 3.74 25.74 29.67
N GLN A 339 4.37 26.69 28.98
CA GLN A 339 4.52 26.66 27.53
C GLN A 339 5.36 25.47 27.06
N GLN A 340 6.45 25.13 27.77
CA GLN A 340 7.26 23.95 27.47
C GLN A 340 6.46 22.65 27.64
N ILE A 341 5.62 22.53 28.67
CA ILE A 341 4.71 21.39 28.83
C ILE A 341 3.78 21.29 27.61
N CYS A 342 3.17 22.41 27.20
CA CYS A 342 2.29 22.43 26.04
C CYS A 342 3.03 22.00 24.77
N ALA A 343 4.24 22.52 24.53
CA ALA A 343 5.05 22.15 23.37
C ALA A 343 5.43 20.67 23.37
N ARG A 344 5.81 20.09 24.51
CA ARG A 344 6.16 18.66 24.61
C ARG A 344 4.98 17.72 24.39
N ILE A 345 3.75 18.20 24.53
CA ILE A 345 2.53 17.39 24.37
C ILE A 345 1.90 17.61 22.98
N HIS A 346 1.87 18.85 22.49
CA HIS A 346 1.18 19.20 21.24
C HIS A 346 2.10 19.33 20.01
N ASP A 347 3.41 19.47 20.19
CA ASP A 347 4.37 19.59 19.08
C ASP A 347 5.69 18.87 19.42
N PHE A 348 5.60 17.60 19.80
CA PHE A 348 6.79 16.78 20.04
C PHE A 348 7.45 16.41 18.71
N ARG A 349 8.61 17.00 18.45
CA ARG A 349 9.37 16.79 17.22
C ARG A 349 10.51 15.80 17.42
N THR A 350 10.69 14.92 16.45
CA THR A 350 11.77 13.93 16.46
C THR A 350 12.10 13.48 15.03
N VAL A 351 13.32 13.01 14.79
CA VAL A 351 13.75 12.45 13.50
C VAL A 351 13.79 10.93 13.63
N PRO A 352 12.91 10.19 12.93
CA PRO A 352 13.00 8.74 12.89
C PRO A 352 14.34 8.28 12.31
N ALA A 353 14.91 7.21 12.88
CA ALA A 353 16.14 6.60 12.37
C ALA A 353 15.92 5.88 11.02
N GLY A 354 14.67 5.50 10.73
CA GLY A 354 14.30 4.85 9.48
C GLY A 354 12.92 4.20 9.55
N LEU A 355 12.58 3.47 8.50
CA LEU A 355 11.40 2.60 8.47
C LEU A 355 11.78 1.15 8.73
N ALA A 356 10.85 0.38 9.25
CA ALA A 356 10.96 -1.07 9.21
C ALA A 356 11.02 -1.55 7.75
N GLY A 357 11.84 -2.57 7.48
CA GLY A 357 12.02 -3.11 6.12
C GLY A 357 10.78 -3.82 5.57
N LEU A 358 10.86 -4.25 4.31
CA LEU A 358 9.76 -4.88 3.54
C LEU A 358 9.06 -6.06 4.24
N LYS A 359 9.72 -6.75 5.17
CA LYS A 359 9.12 -7.83 5.98
C LYS A 359 8.01 -7.35 6.94
N LYS A 360 8.00 -6.06 7.28
CA LYS A 360 7.03 -5.42 8.19
C LYS A 360 6.21 -4.32 7.49
N ALA A 361 6.46 -4.06 6.21
CA ALA A 361 5.77 -3.05 5.43
C ALA A 361 4.50 -3.62 4.80
N GLU A 362 3.39 -2.88 4.85
CA GLU A 362 2.16 -3.31 4.15
C GLU A 362 2.24 -3.08 2.64
N ALA A 363 3.00 -2.07 2.22
CA ALA A 363 3.17 -1.71 0.82
C ALA A 363 4.64 -1.38 0.48
N CYS A 364 4.89 -1.23 -0.81
CA CYS A 364 6.15 -0.71 -1.34
C CYS A 364 5.83 0.52 -2.18
N ARG A 365 6.38 1.68 -1.83
CA ARG A 365 6.35 2.85 -2.73
C ARG A 365 7.35 2.67 -3.86
N GLY A 366 7.22 3.45 -4.93
CA GLY A 366 7.98 3.25 -6.16
C GLY A 366 7.40 2.10 -6.98
N GLY A 367 8.09 1.74 -8.06
CA GLY A 367 7.62 0.70 -8.98
C GLY A 367 7.86 1.10 -10.42
N VAL A 368 7.11 0.53 -11.35
CA VAL A 368 7.18 0.93 -12.77
C VAL A 368 6.77 2.40 -12.91
N ASP A 369 7.62 3.18 -13.56
CA ASP A 369 7.42 4.60 -13.83
C ASP A 369 6.11 4.82 -14.61
N THR A 370 5.12 5.41 -13.95
CA THR A 370 3.76 5.60 -14.48
C THR A 370 3.72 6.50 -15.71
N ARG A 371 4.73 7.36 -15.91
CA ARG A 371 4.88 8.17 -17.13
C ARG A 371 5.17 7.33 -18.39
N GLN A 372 5.38 6.02 -18.23
CA GLN A 372 5.56 5.04 -19.30
C GLN A 372 4.34 4.13 -19.49
N VAL A 373 3.19 4.53 -18.93
CA VAL A 373 1.93 3.80 -18.97
C VAL A 373 0.81 4.79 -19.29
N ASP A 374 -0.13 4.40 -20.12
CA ASP A 374 -1.33 5.20 -20.39
C ASP A 374 -2.29 5.11 -19.19
N PRO A 375 -2.72 6.24 -18.59
CA PRO A 375 -3.49 6.22 -17.34
C PRO A 375 -4.94 5.71 -17.50
N TYR A 376 -5.48 5.68 -18.72
CA TYR A 376 -6.84 5.21 -18.99
C TYR A 376 -6.90 3.70 -19.24
N SER A 377 -5.98 3.20 -20.07
CA SER A 377 -5.94 1.81 -20.52
C SER A 377 -5.00 0.93 -19.72
N LEU A 378 -4.05 1.53 -19.00
CA LEU A 378 -2.93 0.88 -18.30
C LEU A 378 -1.99 0.13 -19.26
N GLN A 379 -2.05 0.43 -20.55
CA GLN A 379 -1.13 -0.10 -21.55
C GLN A 379 0.22 0.62 -21.45
N SER A 380 1.30 -0.12 -21.60
CA SER A 380 2.65 0.43 -21.71
C SER A 380 2.78 1.31 -22.96
N THR A 381 3.39 2.48 -22.79
CA THR A 381 3.80 3.34 -23.91
C THR A 381 5.20 2.99 -24.45
N VAL A 382 5.88 2.04 -23.81
CA VAL A 382 7.22 1.56 -24.17
C VAL A 382 7.16 0.25 -24.97
N ARG A 383 6.13 -0.57 -24.70
CA ARG A 383 5.96 -1.89 -25.30
C ARG A 383 4.50 -2.12 -25.66
N GLU A 384 4.24 -2.22 -26.96
CA GLU A 384 2.91 -2.60 -27.45
C GLU A 384 2.47 -3.95 -26.87
N ASN A 385 1.15 -4.11 -26.75
CA ASN A 385 0.51 -5.30 -26.20
C ASN A 385 0.88 -5.67 -24.74
N LEU A 386 1.53 -4.78 -23.99
CA LEU A 386 1.85 -4.96 -22.58
C LEU A 386 1.00 -4.05 -21.70
N TRP A 387 0.43 -4.60 -20.62
CA TRP A 387 -0.27 -3.87 -19.57
C TRP A 387 0.39 -4.11 -18.22
N ILE A 388 0.28 -3.13 -17.33
CA ILE A 388 0.87 -3.19 -15.99
C ILE A 388 -0.18 -2.68 -15.00
N VAL A 389 -0.44 -3.42 -13.92
CA VAL A 389 -1.54 -3.10 -12.98
C VAL A 389 -1.13 -3.28 -11.52
N GLY A 390 -1.90 -2.68 -10.61
CA GLY A 390 -1.76 -2.82 -9.17
C GLY A 390 -0.46 -2.26 -8.61
N GLU A 391 0.01 -2.88 -7.51
CA GLU A 391 1.19 -2.45 -6.72
C GLU A 391 2.54 -2.62 -7.46
N LEU A 392 2.53 -3.06 -8.72
CA LEU A 392 3.73 -3.10 -9.56
C LEU A 392 4.05 -1.71 -10.13
N LEU A 393 3.03 -0.87 -10.33
CA LEU A 393 3.16 0.53 -10.75
C LEU A 393 3.64 1.39 -9.59
N ASP A 394 4.28 2.53 -9.89
CA ASP A 394 4.58 3.59 -8.92
C ASP A 394 3.29 4.30 -8.46
N VAL A 395 2.38 3.56 -7.82
CA VAL A 395 1.15 4.08 -7.21
C VAL A 395 0.97 3.37 -5.90
N THR A 396 1.05 4.11 -4.79
CA THR A 396 0.91 3.55 -3.45
C THR A 396 -0.05 4.38 -2.63
N GLY A 397 -1.16 3.78 -2.24
CA GLY A 397 -2.18 4.43 -1.42
C GLY A 397 -1.79 4.54 0.04
N LEU A 398 -2.46 5.45 0.75
CA LEU A 398 -2.49 5.49 2.21
C LEU A 398 -2.99 4.17 2.81
N LEU A 399 -2.72 3.99 4.11
CA LEU A 399 -3.42 2.99 4.90
C LEU A 399 -4.93 3.31 4.94
N GLY A 400 -5.77 2.29 4.76
CA GLY A 400 -7.22 2.43 4.91
C GLY A 400 -8.06 1.98 3.70
N GLY A 401 -7.57 1.00 2.93
CA GLY A 401 -8.31 0.42 1.79
C GLY A 401 -7.92 0.98 0.41
N TYR A 402 -7.13 2.05 0.37
CA TYR A 402 -6.68 2.69 -0.87
C TYR A 402 -5.88 1.78 -1.80
N ASN A 403 -4.94 0.99 -1.27
CA ASN A 403 -4.09 0.10 -2.07
C ASN A 403 -4.87 -1.06 -2.71
N LEU A 404 -5.82 -1.66 -1.97
CA LEU A 404 -6.70 -2.67 -2.55
C LEU A 404 -7.61 -2.03 -3.60
N HIS A 405 -8.15 -0.84 -3.31
CA HIS A 405 -8.97 -0.15 -4.29
C HIS A 405 -8.21 0.19 -5.58
N TRP A 406 -6.96 0.66 -5.49
CA TRP A 406 -6.11 0.84 -6.67
C TRP A 406 -5.91 -0.47 -7.45
N ALA A 407 -5.71 -1.58 -6.75
CA ALA A 407 -5.61 -2.89 -7.41
C ALA A 407 -6.90 -3.23 -8.19
N TRP A 408 -8.08 -2.96 -7.62
CA TRP A 408 -9.35 -3.17 -8.32
C TRP A 408 -9.49 -2.24 -9.52
N ALA A 409 -9.31 -0.93 -9.32
CA ALA A 409 -9.49 0.09 -10.34
C ALA A 409 -8.55 -0.11 -11.53
N SER A 410 -7.25 -0.29 -11.28
CA SER A 410 -6.27 -0.56 -12.34
C SER A 410 -6.52 -1.89 -13.06
N GLY A 411 -6.95 -2.93 -12.32
CA GLY A 411 -7.34 -4.21 -12.90
C GLY A 411 -8.57 -4.08 -13.82
N MET A 412 -9.61 -3.39 -13.37
CA MET A 412 -10.83 -3.13 -14.15
C MET A 412 -10.54 -2.31 -15.41
N ALA A 413 -9.75 -1.24 -15.29
CA ALA A 413 -9.39 -0.39 -16.41
C ALA A 413 -8.60 -1.16 -17.48
N ALA A 414 -7.59 -1.95 -17.07
CA ALA A 414 -6.86 -2.82 -17.99
C ALA A 414 -7.76 -3.89 -18.63
N GLY A 415 -8.62 -4.54 -17.85
CA GLY A 415 -9.56 -5.56 -18.35
C GLY A 415 -10.50 -5.03 -19.44
N ARG A 416 -11.08 -3.84 -19.22
CA ARG A 416 -11.92 -3.14 -20.20
C ARG A 416 -11.13 -2.75 -21.45
N ALA A 417 -9.92 -2.22 -21.27
CA ALA A 417 -9.07 -1.82 -22.39
C ALA A 417 -8.71 -3.02 -23.27
N LEU A 418 -8.28 -4.15 -22.68
CA LEU A 418 -7.94 -5.37 -23.41
C LEU A 418 -9.06 -5.81 -24.37
N ALA A 419 -10.32 -5.72 -23.94
CA ALA A 419 -11.49 -6.03 -24.77
C ALA A 419 -11.65 -5.06 -25.95
N LEU A 420 -11.49 -3.75 -25.73
CA LEU A 420 -11.57 -2.74 -26.78
C LEU A 420 -10.47 -2.91 -27.85
N PHE A 421 -9.27 -3.31 -27.42
CA PHE A 421 -8.15 -3.60 -28.33
C PHE A 421 -8.24 -4.99 -29.00
N ALA A 422 -9.22 -5.82 -28.63
CA ALA A 422 -9.49 -7.09 -29.31
C ALA A 422 -10.52 -6.99 -30.44
N GLY A 423 -11.38 -5.97 -30.40
CA GLY A 423 -12.32 -5.65 -31.49
C GLY A 423 -11.70 -4.83 -32.64
N LYS A 424 -10.44 -4.41 -32.52
CA LYS A 424 -9.63 -3.77 -33.57
C LYS A 424 -8.59 -4.75 -34.09
#